data_AF-A0A0Q8BK65-F1
#
_entry.id   AF-A0A0Q8BK65-F1
#
_cell.length_a   1.000
_cell.length_b   1.000
_cell.length_c   1.000
_cell.angle_alpha   90.00
_cell.angle_beta   90.00
_cell.angle_gamma   90.00
#
_symmetry.space_group_name_H-M   'P 1'
#
loop_
_entity.id
_entity.type
_entity.pdbx_description
1 polymer ?
#
loop_
_entity_poly.entity_id
_entity_poly.type
_entity_poly.pdbx_seq_one_letter_code
_entity_poly.pdbx_strand_id
1 'polypeptide(L)'
;MKLSEGELIWHGEYPPACVERVRADIAINLDDDLDKPSDLVFHIVFLDEHDEKIVTVWGVEGSPALHCKYDGEAEWVPVSELDD
;
A
#
# COMPACT_ATOMS: atom_id res chain seq x y z
N MET A 1 -0.90 -4.39 -17.96
CA MET A 1 -2.05 -4.61 -17.06
C MET A 1 -2.13 -3.37 -16.20
N LYS A 2 -3.29 -2.73 -16.03
CA LYS A 2 -3.41 -1.63 -15.08
C LYS A 2 -3.42 -2.20 -13.67
N LEU A 3 -2.52 -1.73 -12.80
CA LEU A 3 -2.40 -2.23 -11.43
C LEU A 3 -3.62 -1.83 -10.61
N SER A 4 -4.18 -0.65 -10.89
CA SER A 4 -5.43 -0.15 -10.31
C SER A 4 -6.65 -1.05 -10.55
N GLU A 5 -6.65 -1.85 -11.62
CA GLU A 5 -7.69 -2.85 -11.95
C GLU A 5 -7.30 -4.27 -11.48
N GLY A 6 -6.07 -4.44 -10.99
CA GLY A 6 -5.53 -5.72 -10.54
C GLY A 6 -6.16 -6.27 -9.27
N GLU A 7 -5.88 -7.55 -9.00
CA GLU A 7 -6.22 -8.19 -7.74
C GLU A 7 -5.33 -7.64 -6.61
N LEU A 8 -5.97 -7.29 -5.49
CA LEU A 8 -5.30 -6.87 -4.26
C LEU A 8 -5.42 -7.98 -3.22
N ILE A 9 -4.28 -8.53 -2.79
CA ILE A 9 -4.22 -9.56 -1.75
C ILE A 9 -4.01 -8.88 -0.41
N TRP A 10 -5.02 -8.92 0.45
CA TRP A 10 -4.95 -8.33 1.78
C TRP A 10 -4.43 -9.30 2.83
N HIS A 11 -3.44 -8.87 3.59
CA HIS A 11 -2.84 -9.59 4.71
C HIS A 11 -3.38 -9.02 6.02
N GLY A 12 -4.26 -9.78 6.68
CA GLY A 12 -4.91 -9.36 7.92
C GLY A 12 -6.29 -8.72 7.73
N GLU A 13 -6.85 -8.20 8.82
CA GLU A 13 -8.13 -7.49 8.79
C GLU A 13 -7.95 -6.06 8.26
N TYR A 14 -8.89 -5.61 7.43
CA TYR A 14 -8.88 -4.27 6.86
C TYR A 14 -10.30 -3.73 6.72
N PRO A 15 -10.50 -2.40 6.83
CA PRO A 15 -11.80 -1.79 6.56
C PRO A 15 -12.13 -1.84 5.06
N PRO A 16 -13.30 -2.36 4.64
CA PRO A 16 -13.66 -2.40 3.21
C PRO A 16 -13.66 -1.03 2.52
N ALA A 17 -13.90 0.04 3.29
CA ALA A 17 -13.91 1.41 2.79
C ALA A 17 -12.54 1.90 2.28
N CYS A 18 -11.42 1.31 2.70
CA CYS A 18 -10.10 1.74 2.25
C CYS A 18 -9.71 1.21 0.86
N VAL A 19 -10.39 0.16 0.37
CA VAL A 19 -10.02 -0.51 -0.89
C VAL A 19 -10.06 0.45 -2.08
N GLU A 20 -11.13 1.23 -2.20
CA GLU A 20 -11.28 2.19 -3.30
C GLU A 20 -10.23 3.32 -3.21
N ARG A 21 -9.89 3.74 -2.00
CA ARG A 21 -8.82 4.73 -1.77
C ARG A 21 -7.47 4.21 -2.22
N VAL A 22 -7.13 2.96 -1.87
CA VAL A 22 -5.88 2.31 -2.29
C VAL A 22 -5.83 2.13 -3.81
N ARG A 23 -6.94 1.70 -4.44
CA ARG A 23 -7.01 1.61 -5.92
C ARG A 23 -6.80 2.96 -6.60
N ALA A 24 -7.44 4.01 -6.10
CA ALA A 24 -7.28 5.36 -6.64
C ALA A 24 -5.83 5.86 -6.50
N ASP A 25 -5.19 5.59 -5.36
CA ASP A 25 -3.80 5.98 -5.13
C ASP A 25 -2.83 5.23 -6.07
N ILE A 26 -2.98 3.91 -6.22
CA ILE A 26 -2.23 3.09 -7.19
C ILE A 26 -2.42 3.62 -8.61
N ALA A 27 -3.64 3.97 -9.01
CA ALA A 27 -3.94 4.50 -10.34
C ALA A 27 -3.24 5.84 -10.63
N ILE A 28 -3.03 6.66 -9.60
CA ILE A 28 -2.40 7.97 -9.74
C ILE A 28 -0.87 7.85 -9.71
N ASN A 29 -0.34 7.01 -8.82
CA ASN A 29 1.08 7.03 -8.48
C ASN A 29 1.89 5.89 -9.09
N LEU A 30 1.26 4.79 -9.54
CA LEU A 30 1.96 3.56 -9.89
C LEU A 30 1.56 2.95 -11.25
N ASP A 31 0.39 3.29 -11.80
CA ASP A 31 -0.17 2.63 -12.99
C ASP A 31 0.70 2.74 -14.25
N ASP A 32 1.46 3.83 -14.40
CA ASP A 32 2.33 4.08 -15.56
C ASP A 32 3.83 3.84 -15.27
N ASP A 33 4.21 3.67 -13.99
CA ASP A 33 5.62 3.62 -13.54
C ASP A 33 6.14 2.19 -13.29
N LEU A 34 5.26 1.18 -13.28
CA LEU A 34 5.61 -0.21 -12.99
C LEU A 34 5.25 -1.15 -14.14
N ASP A 35 6.21 -1.95 -14.61
CA ASP A 35 5.99 -2.96 -15.65
C ASP A 35 5.24 -4.19 -15.10
N LYS A 36 5.55 -4.59 -13.85
CA LYS A 36 4.91 -5.69 -13.12
C LYS A 36 4.75 -5.36 -11.64
N PRO A 37 3.78 -5.97 -10.93
CA PRO A 37 3.59 -5.75 -9.49
C PRO A 37 4.86 -5.96 -8.67
N SER A 38 5.67 -6.96 -9.03
CA SER A 38 6.94 -7.28 -8.34
C SER A 38 8.05 -6.24 -8.47
N ASP A 39 7.90 -5.23 -9.34
CA ASP A 39 8.83 -4.09 -9.36
C ASP A 39 8.59 -3.13 -8.19
N LEU A 40 7.42 -3.22 -7.53
CA LEU A 40 7.11 -2.45 -6.35
C LEU A 40 7.75 -3.07 -5.11
N VAL A 41 8.76 -2.41 -4.55
CA VAL A 41 9.35 -2.82 -3.26
C VAL A 41 8.39 -2.54 -2.11
N PHE A 42 7.92 -1.30 -1.98
CA PHE A 42 6.83 -0.92 -1.09
C PHE A 42 6.27 0.45 -1.51
N HIS A 43 5.01 0.69 -1.17
CA HIS A 43 4.32 1.97 -1.31
C HIS A 43 3.35 2.14 -0.14
N ILE A 44 3.25 3.34 0.43
CA ILE A 44 2.39 3.62 1.58
C ILE A 44 1.25 4.51 1.13
N VAL A 45 0.02 4.05 1.37
CA VAL A 45 -1.20 4.82 1.12
C VAL A 45 -1.73 5.35 2.45
N PHE A 46 -1.80 6.67 2.59
CA PHE A 46 -2.37 7.34 3.75
C PHE A 46 -3.90 7.47 3.60
N LEU A 47 -4.64 7.02 4.61
CA LEU A 47 -6.10 6.90 4.57
C LEU A 47 -6.84 7.99 5.33
N ASP A 48 -6.18 8.70 6.24
CA ASP A 48 -6.73 9.84 6.96
C ASP A 48 -5.83 11.07 6.87
N GLU A 49 -6.36 12.21 7.31
CA GLU A 49 -5.65 13.50 7.27
C GLU A 49 -4.52 13.60 8.30
N HIS A 50 -4.47 12.64 9.24
CA HIS A 50 -3.47 12.57 10.30
C HIS A 50 -2.35 11.57 10.01
N ASP A 51 -2.41 10.87 8.86
CA ASP A 51 -1.43 9.87 8.44
C ASP A 51 -1.25 8.70 9.44
N GLU A 52 -2.23 8.49 10.32
CA GLU A 52 -2.23 7.45 11.38
C GLU A 52 -2.76 6.11 10.85
N LYS A 53 -3.59 6.15 9.80
CA LYS A 53 -4.12 4.96 9.14
C LYS A 53 -3.48 4.82 7.78
N ILE A 54 -2.75 3.74 7.60
CA ILE A 54 -2.01 3.49 6.37
C ILE A 54 -2.32 2.12 5.79
N VAL A 55 -2.08 1.99 4.50
CA VAL A 55 -1.96 0.69 3.84
C VAL A 55 -0.58 0.59 3.22
N THR A 56 0.17 -0.42 3.66
CA THR A 56 1.41 -0.81 3.00
C THR A 56 1.06 -1.67 1.80
N VAL A 57 1.55 -1.32 0.62
CA VAL A 57 1.36 -2.03 -0.65
C VAL A 57 2.72 -2.50 -1.16
N TRP A 58 2.84 -3.75 -1.59
CA TRP A 58 4.10 -4.28 -2.14
C TRP A 58 3.87 -5.34 -3.21
N GLY A 59 4.89 -5.54 -4.03
CA GLY A 59 4.98 -6.62 -5.00
C GLY A 59 5.61 -7.87 -4.43
N VAL A 60 5.22 -9.03 -4.95
CA VAL A 60 5.88 -10.31 -4.65
C VAL A 60 6.30 -10.97 -5.96
N GLU A 61 7.57 -11.42 -6.04
CA GLU A 61 8.08 -12.11 -7.22
C GLU A 61 7.24 -13.36 -7.54
N GLY A 62 6.85 -13.52 -8.81
CA GLY A 62 5.97 -14.60 -9.25
C GLY A 62 4.48 -14.41 -8.93
N SER A 63 4.10 -13.34 -8.23
CA SER A 63 2.70 -12.96 -8.01
C SER A 63 2.25 -11.91 -9.04
N PRO A 64 1.11 -12.12 -9.73
CA PRO A 64 0.52 -11.10 -10.59
C PRO A 64 -0.33 -10.07 -9.82
N ALA A 65 -0.42 -10.19 -8.49
CA ALA A 65 -1.22 -9.32 -7.63
C ALA A 65 -0.34 -8.37 -6.80
N LEU A 66 -0.92 -7.25 -6.37
CA LEU A 66 -0.32 -6.40 -5.34
C LEU A 66 -0.79 -6.89 -3.97
N HIS A 67 0.13 -6.89 -3.01
CA HIS A 67 -0.13 -7.32 -1.65
C HIS A 67 -0.32 -6.08 -0.78
N CYS A 68 -1.29 -6.12 0.13
CA CYS A 68 -1.70 -5.00 0.96
C CYS A 68 -1.77 -5.41 2.42
N LYS A 69 -1.41 -4.51 3.34
CA LYS A 69 -1.65 -4.65 4.77
C LYS A 69 -2.16 -3.33 5.31
N TYR A 70 -3.27 -3.37 6.04
CA TYR A 70 -3.81 -2.21 6.75
C TYR A 70 -3.16 -2.11 8.13
N ASP A 71 -2.65 -0.93 8.46
CA ASP A 71 -2.11 -0.60 9.76
C ASP A 71 -2.91 0.59 10.30
N GLY A 72 -3.72 0.33 11.34
CA GLY A 72 -4.71 1.27 11.85
C GLY A 72 -4.23 2.22 12.94
N GLU A 73 -2.98 2.07 13.37
CA GLU A 73 -2.33 2.82 14.45
C GLU A 73 -0.84 3.02 14.06
N ALA A 74 -0.57 3.62 12.90
CA ALA A 74 0.78 3.97 12.50
C ALA A 74 1.22 5.22 13.26
N GLU A 75 2.39 5.14 13.90
CA GLU A 75 3.01 6.26 14.60
C GLU A 75 4.26 6.73 13.84
N TRP A 76 4.33 8.05 13.60
CA TRP A 76 5.55 8.66 13.08
C TRP A 76 6.57 8.81 14.20
N VAL A 77 7.54 7.90 14.21
CA VAL A 77 8.66 7.95 15.14
C VAL A 77 9.84 8.71 14.51
N PRO A 78 10.39 9.75 15.16
CA PRO A 78 11.60 10.42 14.70
C PRO A 78 12.77 9.44 14.63
N VAL A 79 13.61 9.54 13.60
CA VAL A 79 14.81 8.69 13.46
C VAL A 79 15.74 8.82 14.66
N SER A 80 15.76 9.98 15.33
CA SER A 80 16.53 10.20 16.56
C SER A 80 16.05 9.40 17.77
N GLU A 81 14.87 8.80 17.72
CA GLU A 81 14.30 7.96 18.78
C GLU A 81 14.43 6.46 18.48
N LEU A 82 15.01 6.09 17.33
CA LEU A 82 15.21 4.70 16.92
C LEU A 82 16.57 4.10 17.36
N ASP A 83 17.44 4.90 17.99
CA ASP A 83 18.70 4.44 18.59
C ASP A 83 18.48 3.97 20.04
N ASP A 84 18.20 2.68 20.21
CA ASP A 84 18.44 1.91 21.44
C ASP A 84 19.17 0.60 21.09
#